data_AF-A9P6B7-F1
#
_entry.id   AF-A9P6B7-F1
#
_cell.length_a   1.000
_cell.length_b   1.000
_cell.length_c   1.000
_cell.angle_alpha   90.00
_cell.angle_beta   90.00
_cell.angle_gamma   90.00
#
_symmetry.space_group_name_H-M   'P 1'
#
loop_
_entity.id
_entity.type
_entity.pdbx_description
1 polymer ?
#
loop_
_entity_poly.entity_id
_entity_poly.type
_entity_poly.pdbx_seq_one_letter_code
_entity_poly.pdbx_strand_id
1 'polypeptide(L)'
;HTISTFTTYLLILLSMAFFTLLERKALSYFQLRKGPNKLGTIGIPQPLADALKLFTKEWVMPNSSNYLPFILTPTTMLILALSFWQLFPSFLLSYQMILGMLLFICISSLTVYTTLMTGWASNSKYALLGAIRAMAQTISYEVTMTLIIMFYLFLTMKMDLVTIRSINSSMPTITLSLPLAIMWAAVILAETNRAPFDFAEGESELVSGFNVEYGGAGFAFLFMAEYSNILLISLLTACMLTGTLFMSTPVAMLFLWTRATLPRYRYDLLMAMAWKSFLPVSLAILLMATPLMLIM
;
A
#
# COMPACT_ATOMS: atom_id res chain seq x y z
N HIS A 1 0.48 14.20 22.10
CA HIS A 1 -0.19 13.20 21.23
C HIS A 1 -0.81 13.85 20.00
N THR A 2 -1.77 14.76 20.15
CA THR A 2 -2.46 15.39 19.01
C THR A 2 -1.53 16.18 18.08
N ILE A 3 -0.58 16.94 18.65
CA ILE A 3 0.42 17.68 17.87
C ILE A 3 1.33 16.72 17.09
N SER A 4 1.81 15.64 17.73
CA SER A 4 2.65 14.65 17.05
C SER A 4 1.91 13.90 15.95
N THR A 5 0.64 13.56 16.15
CA THR A 5 -0.17 12.93 15.09
C THR A 5 -0.41 13.90 13.92
N PHE A 6 -0.66 15.18 14.20
CA PHE A 6 -0.86 16.17 13.14
C PHE A 6 0.42 16.42 12.33
N THR A 7 1.57 16.52 13.00
CA THR A 7 2.86 16.66 12.30
C THR A 7 3.17 15.43 11.47
N THR A 8 2.87 14.21 11.93
CA THR A 8 3.03 13.01 11.10
C THR A 8 2.21 13.12 9.82
N TYR A 9 0.91 13.42 9.90
CA TYR A 9 0.04 13.50 8.72
C TYR A 9 0.53 14.53 7.70
N LEU A 10 0.99 15.71 8.16
CA LEU A 10 1.53 16.74 7.27
C LEU A 10 2.79 16.24 6.56
N LEU A 11 3.72 15.65 7.29
CA LEU A 11 4.97 15.10 6.73
C LEU A 11 4.69 13.98 5.73
N ILE A 12 3.68 13.16 5.97
CA ILE A 12 3.30 12.06 5.08
C ILE A 12 2.74 12.59 3.77
N LEU A 13 1.83 13.56 3.81
CA LEU A 13 1.29 14.17 2.59
C LEU A 13 2.39 14.83 1.76
N LEU A 14 3.36 15.47 2.42
CA LEU A 14 4.54 16.02 1.75
C LEU A 14 5.42 14.90 1.15
N SER A 15 5.66 13.83 1.90
CA SER A 15 6.48 12.69 1.43
C SER A 15 5.85 11.99 0.23
N MET A 16 4.52 11.81 0.25
CA MET A 16 3.74 11.26 -0.85
C MET A 16 3.85 12.14 -2.09
N ALA A 17 3.72 13.45 -1.95
CA ALA A 17 3.87 14.37 -3.08
C ALA A 17 5.25 14.22 -3.74
N PHE A 18 6.34 14.18 -2.96
CA PHE A 18 7.68 13.96 -3.52
C PHE A 18 7.89 12.54 -4.05
N PHE A 19 7.22 11.53 -3.49
CA PHE A 19 7.26 10.16 -4.01
C PHE A 19 6.73 10.08 -5.44
N THR A 20 5.68 10.84 -5.80
CA THR A 20 5.19 10.90 -7.19
C THR A 20 6.23 11.44 -8.18
N LEU A 21 7.03 12.43 -7.76
CA LEU A 21 8.14 12.95 -8.58
C LEU A 21 9.26 11.91 -8.70
N LEU A 22 9.59 11.25 -7.59
CA LEU A 22 10.61 10.21 -7.56
C LEU A 22 10.22 9.06 -8.48
N GLU A 23 8.97 8.63 -8.48
CA GLU A 23 8.45 7.62 -9.41
C GLU A 23 8.63 8.04 -10.87
N ARG A 24 8.20 9.25 -11.25
CA ARG A 24 8.33 9.73 -12.64
C ARG A 24 9.78 9.80 -13.09
N LYS A 25 10.70 10.21 -12.21
CA LYS A 25 12.13 10.23 -12.52
C LYS A 25 12.71 8.82 -12.60
N ALA A 26 12.43 7.95 -11.64
CA ALA A 26 12.91 6.57 -11.65
C ALA A 26 12.48 5.83 -12.93
N LEU A 27 11.18 5.88 -13.27
CA LEU A 27 10.66 5.28 -14.50
C LEU A 27 11.28 5.89 -15.76
N SER A 28 11.53 7.20 -15.78
CA SER A 28 12.19 7.84 -16.91
C SER A 28 13.60 7.30 -17.13
N TYR A 29 14.37 7.09 -16.07
CA TYR A 29 15.73 6.55 -16.16
C TYR A 29 15.75 5.08 -16.60
N PHE A 30 14.82 4.25 -16.11
CA PHE A 30 14.67 2.88 -16.61
C PHE A 30 14.32 2.83 -18.12
N GLN A 31 13.56 3.81 -18.59
CA GLN A 31 13.15 3.94 -20.00
C GLN A 31 14.13 4.77 -20.87
N LEU A 32 15.32 5.12 -20.34
CA LEU A 32 16.33 5.94 -21.03
C LEU A 32 15.81 7.31 -21.54
N ARG A 33 14.86 7.92 -20.82
CA ARG A 33 14.35 9.27 -21.09
C ARG A 33 14.47 10.18 -19.86
N LYS A 34 14.36 11.49 -20.05
CA LYS A 34 14.38 12.45 -18.94
C LYS A 34 12.98 12.59 -18.33
N GLY A 35 12.93 12.57 -17.00
CA GLY A 35 11.72 12.86 -16.22
C GLY A 35 11.36 14.36 -16.24
N PRO A 36 10.41 14.79 -15.39
CA PRO A 36 10.02 16.20 -15.32
C PRO A 36 11.22 17.07 -14.90
N ASN A 37 11.69 17.89 -15.84
CA ASN A 37 12.86 18.76 -15.66
C ASN A 37 12.59 20.25 -15.93
N LYS A 38 11.43 20.61 -16.52
CA LYS A 38 11.15 21.98 -17.00
C LYS A 38 10.61 22.91 -15.90
N LEU A 39 9.81 22.40 -14.97
CA LEU A 39 9.21 23.19 -13.89
C LEU A 39 10.25 23.41 -12.78
N GLY A 40 10.75 24.65 -12.66
CA GLY A 40 11.75 25.03 -11.66
C GLY A 40 13.09 24.27 -11.81
N THR A 41 13.80 24.10 -10.70
CA THR A 41 15.07 23.34 -10.67
C THR A 41 14.78 21.83 -10.70
N ILE A 42 15.16 21.16 -11.80
CA ILE A 42 15.05 19.70 -11.97
C ILE A 42 13.63 19.16 -11.63
N GLY A 43 12.58 19.95 -11.85
CA GLY A 43 11.21 19.50 -11.59
C GLY A 43 10.77 19.44 -10.13
N ILE A 44 11.55 19.89 -9.13
CA ILE A 44 11.17 19.83 -7.70
C ILE A 44 9.73 20.36 -7.42
N PRO A 45 9.28 21.49 -8.00
CA PRO A 45 7.91 21.98 -7.76
C PRO A 45 6.80 21.22 -8.50
N GLN A 46 7.11 20.18 -9.28
CA GLN A 46 6.13 19.42 -10.06
C GLN A 46 4.97 18.86 -9.23
N PRO A 47 5.18 18.21 -8.07
CA PRO A 47 4.08 17.65 -7.28
C PRO A 47 3.09 18.71 -6.80
N LEU A 48 3.61 19.90 -6.46
CA LEU A 48 2.77 21.02 -6.05
C LEU A 48 1.92 21.55 -7.22
N ALA A 49 2.52 21.64 -8.42
CA ALA A 49 1.78 22.04 -9.62
C ALA A 49 0.69 21.03 -10.00
N ASP A 50 0.96 19.73 -9.86
CA ASP A 50 0.00 18.66 -10.13
C ASP A 50 -1.14 18.67 -9.11
N ALA A 51 -0.84 18.85 -7.83
CA ALA A 51 -1.85 19.00 -6.78
C ALA A 51 -2.75 20.22 -7.04
N LEU A 52 -2.16 21.39 -7.29
CA LEU A 52 -2.90 22.62 -7.61
C LEU A 52 -3.80 22.41 -8.83
N LYS A 53 -3.30 21.78 -9.90
CA LYS A 53 -4.09 21.47 -11.10
C LYS A 53 -5.31 20.60 -10.81
N LEU A 54 -5.18 19.58 -9.97
CA LEU A 54 -6.29 18.67 -9.67
C LEU A 54 -7.35 19.35 -8.81
N PHE A 55 -6.96 20.23 -7.89
CA PHE A 55 -7.90 20.97 -7.04
C PHE A 55 -8.58 22.14 -7.74
N THR A 56 -7.95 22.75 -8.77
CA THR A 56 -8.60 23.80 -9.57
C THR A 56 -9.46 23.27 -10.71
N LYS A 57 -9.37 21.97 -11.02
CA LYS A 57 -10.19 21.35 -12.05
C LYS A 57 -11.64 21.23 -11.58
N GLU A 58 -12.57 21.48 -12.50
CA GLU A 58 -14.00 21.32 -12.25
C GLU A 58 -14.34 19.92 -11.76
N TRP A 59 -15.24 19.86 -10.79
CA TRP A 59 -15.72 18.61 -10.22
C TRP A 59 -16.92 18.10 -11.01
N VAL A 60 -16.67 17.12 -11.89
CA VAL A 60 -17.69 16.52 -12.74
C VAL A 60 -18.25 15.28 -12.05
N MET A 61 -19.57 15.20 -11.92
CA MET A 61 -20.28 14.01 -11.46
C MET A 61 -21.16 13.45 -12.59
N PRO A 62 -21.15 12.14 -12.84
CA PRO A 62 -22.02 11.53 -13.84
C PRO A 62 -23.46 11.45 -13.35
N ASN A 63 -24.41 11.69 -14.25
CA ASN A 63 -25.85 11.68 -13.92
C ASN A 63 -26.38 10.31 -13.46
N SER A 64 -25.71 9.22 -13.84
CA SER A 64 -26.08 7.84 -13.45
C SER A 64 -25.53 7.43 -12.08
N SER A 65 -24.67 8.24 -11.47
CA SER A 65 -23.98 7.88 -10.22
C SER A 65 -24.86 8.00 -8.99
N ASN A 66 -24.57 7.16 -8.00
CA ASN A 66 -25.17 7.28 -6.67
C ASN A 66 -24.49 8.43 -5.90
N TYR A 67 -25.21 9.53 -5.74
CA TYR A 67 -24.68 10.80 -5.21
C TYR A 67 -23.92 10.67 -3.89
N LEU A 68 -24.55 10.13 -2.84
CA LEU A 68 -23.94 10.07 -1.50
C LEU A 68 -22.64 9.22 -1.47
N PRO A 69 -22.66 7.96 -1.96
CA PRO A 69 -21.44 7.16 -2.06
C PRO A 69 -20.35 7.77 -2.92
N PHE A 70 -20.71 8.39 -4.05
CA PHE A 70 -19.71 8.92 -4.98
C PHE A 70 -18.84 10.00 -4.32
N ILE A 71 -19.44 10.85 -3.49
CA ILE A 71 -18.74 11.93 -2.79
C ILE A 71 -17.98 11.43 -1.56
N LEU A 72 -18.58 10.53 -0.78
CA LEU A 72 -17.99 10.07 0.48
C LEU A 72 -16.80 9.14 0.25
N THR A 73 -16.86 8.27 -0.75
CA THR A 73 -15.86 7.19 -0.91
C THR A 73 -14.41 7.64 -1.08
N PRO A 74 -14.06 8.68 -1.87
CA PRO A 74 -12.67 9.12 -1.95
C PRO A 74 -12.18 9.71 -0.63
N THR A 75 -13.08 10.39 0.11
CA THR A 75 -12.73 10.97 1.42
C THR A 75 -12.53 9.89 2.48
N THR A 76 -13.36 8.86 2.52
CA THR A 76 -13.18 7.73 3.45
C THR A 76 -11.91 6.95 3.13
N MET A 77 -11.57 6.78 1.85
CA MET A 77 -10.33 6.12 1.45
C MET A 77 -9.09 6.89 1.96
N LEU A 78 -9.06 8.21 1.83
CA LEU A 78 -7.98 9.04 2.37
C LEU A 78 -7.90 8.96 3.91
N ILE A 79 -9.04 8.98 4.60
CA ILE A 79 -9.09 8.88 6.06
C ILE A 79 -8.52 7.55 6.54
N LEU A 80 -8.86 6.44 5.88
CA LEU A 80 -8.29 5.11 6.19
C LEU A 80 -6.79 5.06 5.90
N ALA A 81 -6.34 5.67 4.80
CA ALA A 81 -4.92 5.78 4.47
C ALA A 81 -4.13 6.52 5.56
N LEU A 82 -4.66 7.65 6.05
CA LEU A 82 -4.03 8.43 7.12
C LEU A 82 -4.10 7.75 8.48
N SER A 83 -5.17 7.00 8.78
CA SER A 83 -5.30 6.30 10.07
C SER A 83 -4.24 5.23 10.27
N PHE A 84 -3.76 4.58 9.19
CA PHE A 84 -2.63 3.66 9.27
C PHE A 84 -1.38 4.29 9.88
N TRP A 85 -1.14 5.57 9.63
CA TRP A 85 0.10 6.23 10.07
C TRP A 85 0.16 6.52 11.57
N GLN A 86 -0.92 6.25 12.31
CA GLN A 86 -0.85 6.19 13.77
C GLN A 86 0.08 5.07 14.26
N LEU A 87 0.35 4.08 13.42
CA LEU A 87 1.26 2.97 13.68
C LEU A 87 2.74 3.33 13.51
N PHE A 88 3.08 4.56 13.15
CA PHE A 88 4.45 4.98 12.87
C PHE A 88 5.39 4.73 14.08
N PRO A 89 6.37 3.81 13.98
CA PRO A 89 7.24 3.46 15.09
C PRO A 89 8.46 4.39 15.11
N SER A 90 8.26 5.62 15.57
CA SER A 90 9.34 6.61 15.75
C SER A 90 10.37 6.14 16.80
N PHE A 91 11.55 6.77 16.85
CA PHE A 91 12.52 6.49 17.92
C PHE A 91 12.04 7.00 19.28
N LEU A 92 11.49 8.22 19.31
CA LEU A 92 10.76 8.72 20.47
C LEU A 92 9.26 8.61 20.18
N LEU A 93 8.59 7.66 20.84
CA LEU A 93 7.13 7.56 20.76
C LEU A 93 6.47 8.52 21.74
N SER A 94 5.42 9.21 21.27
CA SER A 94 4.51 9.93 22.15
C SER A 94 3.42 9.03 22.76
N TYR A 95 3.07 7.92 22.10
CA TYR A 95 2.05 6.97 22.56
C TYR A 95 2.24 5.61 21.89
N GLN A 96 2.38 4.56 22.69
CA GLN A 96 2.60 3.19 22.22
C GLN A 96 1.27 2.44 22.10
N MET A 97 0.98 1.91 20.91
CA MET A 97 -0.19 1.07 20.67
C MET A 97 0.14 -0.40 20.93
N ILE A 98 -0.41 -0.96 22.01
CA ILE A 98 -0.18 -2.36 22.39
C ILE A 98 -0.62 -3.33 21.28
N LEU A 99 -1.73 -3.03 20.60
CA LEU A 99 -2.32 -3.87 19.55
C LEU A 99 -2.07 -3.31 18.14
N GLY A 100 -0.90 -2.70 17.90
CA GLY A 100 -0.60 -2.01 16.64
C GLY A 100 -0.76 -2.90 15.39
N MET A 101 -0.23 -4.12 15.39
CA MET A 101 -0.36 -5.02 14.23
C MET A 101 -1.79 -5.52 13.99
N LEU A 102 -2.61 -5.66 15.04
CA LEU A 102 -4.02 -6.00 14.88
C LEU A 102 -4.78 -4.84 14.21
N LEU A 103 -4.50 -3.60 14.65
CA LEU A 103 -5.09 -2.41 14.06
C LEU A 103 -4.72 -2.27 12.57
N PHE A 104 -3.50 -2.64 12.19
CA PHE A 104 -3.11 -2.71 10.78
C PHE A 104 -4.03 -3.65 9.98
N ILE A 105 -4.22 -4.90 10.44
CA ILE A 105 -5.08 -5.88 9.75
C ILE A 105 -6.53 -5.41 9.67
N CYS A 106 -7.06 -4.79 10.74
CA CYS A 106 -8.41 -4.25 10.72
C CYS A 106 -8.57 -3.13 9.69
N ILE A 107 -7.62 -2.19 9.61
CA ILE A 107 -7.72 -1.08 8.66
C ILE A 107 -7.51 -1.57 7.23
N SER A 108 -6.59 -2.51 6.96
CA SER A 108 -6.44 -3.11 5.62
C SER A 108 -7.71 -3.80 5.14
N SER A 109 -8.42 -4.51 6.02
CA SER A 109 -9.72 -5.11 5.65
C SER A 109 -10.78 -4.05 5.30
N LEU A 110 -10.70 -2.85 5.90
CA LEU A 110 -11.66 -1.77 5.66
C LEU A 110 -11.42 -1.04 4.33
N THR A 111 -10.18 -0.95 3.84
CA THR A 111 -9.88 -0.31 2.55
C THR A 111 -10.49 -1.04 1.36
N VAL A 112 -10.75 -2.35 1.49
CA VAL A 112 -11.44 -3.13 0.46
C VAL A 112 -12.84 -2.57 0.20
N TYR A 113 -13.57 -2.19 1.25
CA TYR A 113 -14.92 -1.64 1.10
C TYR A 113 -14.90 -0.29 0.39
N THR A 114 -13.88 0.55 0.59
CA THR A 114 -13.80 1.82 -0.12
C THR A 114 -13.57 1.61 -1.61
N THR A 115 -12.66 0.70 -1.99
CA THR A 115 -12.46 0.37 -3.42
C THR A 115 -13.71 -0.21 -4.07
N LEU A 116 -14.44 -1.11 -3.40
CA LEU A 116 -15.70 -1.63 -3.91
C LEU A 116 -16.76 -0.53 -4.09
N MET A 117 -16.88 0.34 -3.08
CA MET A 117 -17.91 1.39 -3.08
C MET A 117 -17.63 2.44 -4.16
N THR A 118 -16.36 2.75 -4.48
CA THR A 118 -16.03 3.67 -5.59
C THR A 118 -16.51 3.15 -6.96
N GLY A 119 -16.31 1.86 -7.24
CA GLY A 119 -16.75 1.26 -8.51
C GLY A 119 -18.26 1.01 -8.59
N TRP A 120 -18.93 0.78 -7.44
CA TRP A 120 -20.39 0.68 -7.41
C TRP A 120 -21.07 2.05 -7.50
N ALA A 121 -20.49 3.09 -6.88
CA ALA A 121 -21.05 4.44 -6.87
C ALA A 121 -21.08 5.11 -8.25
N SER A 122 -20.09 4.81 -9.09
CA SER A 122 -19.96 5.33 -10.46
C SER A 122 -21.04 4.81 -11.42
N ASN A 123 -21.51 3.58 -11.22
CA ASN A 123 -22.57 2.98 -12.05
C ASN A 123 -22.19 2.86 -13.54
N SER A 124 -20.90 2.63 -13.85
CA SER A 124 -20.45 2.15 -15.17
C SER A 124 -19.99 0.69 -15.12
N LYS A 125 -20.16 0.01 -16.26
CA LYS A 125 -19.81 -1.41 -16.40
C LYS A 125 -18.33 -1.67 -16.12
N TYR A 126 -17.43 -0.83 -16.63
CA TYR A 126 -15.99 -1.01 -16.45
C TYR A 126 -15.53 -0.71 -15.03
N ALA A 127 -16.10 0.32 -14.39
CA ALA A 127 -15.77 0.65 -13.00
C ALA A 127 -16.21 -0.46 -12.03
N LEU A 128 -17.41 -1.02 -12.24
CA LEU A 128 -17.90 -2.13 -11.43
C LEU A 128 -17.05 -3.41 -11.64
N LEU A 129 -16.66 -3.73 -12.88
CA LEU A 129 -15.78 -4.87 -13.16
C LEU A 129 -14.39 -4.70 -12.52
N GLY A 130 -13.82 -3.49 -12.57
CA GLY A 130 -12.55 -3.17 -11.90
C GLY A 130 -12.64 -3.32 -10.39
N ALA A 131 -13.71 -2.81 -9.78
CA ALA A 131 -13.93 -2.92 -8.33
C ALA A 131 -14.13 -4.37 -7.86
N ILE A 132 -14.87 -5.20 -8.61
CA ILE A 132 -15.04 -6.62 -8.26
C ILE A 132 -13.71 -7.37 -8.36
N ARG A 133 -12.88 -7.08 -9.38
CA ARG A 133 -11.54 -7.67 -9.51
C ARG A 133 -10.60 -7.24 -8.39
N ALA A 134 -10.60 -5.96 -8.04
CA ALA A 134 -9.83 -5.42 -6.93
C ALA A 134 -10.23 -6.08 -5.61
N MET A 135 -11.54 -6.18 -5.32
CA MET A 135 -12.05 -6.86 -4.12
C MET A 135 -11.66 -8.33 -4.08
N ALA A 136 -11.76 -9.05 -5.19
CA ALA A 136 -11.38 -10.46 -5.20
C ALA A 136 -9.85 -10.65 -5.05
N GLN A 137 -9.05 -9.74 -5.58
CA GLN A 137 -7.61 -9.69 -5.35
C GLN A 137 -7.31 -9.45 -3.87
N THR A 138 -7.96 -8.46 -3.24
CA THR A 138 -7.70 -8.10 -1.85
C THR A 138 -7.96 -9.24 -0.88
N ILE A 139 -9.11 -9.89 -1.02
CA ILE A 139 -9.48 -11.05 -0.19
C ILE A 139 -8.44 -12.17 -0.32
N SER A 140 -7.90 -12.39 -1.53
CA SER A 140 -7.00 -13.52 -1.79
C SER A 140 -5.65 -13.38 -1.10
N TYR A 141 -5.03 -12.21 -1.14
CA TYR A 141 -3.71 -12.01 -0.54
C TYR A 141 -3.82 -11.66 0.95
N GLU A 142 -4.94 -11.12 1.45
CA GLU A 142 -5.10 -10.74 2.86
C GLU A 142 -4.95 -11.94 3.79
N VAL A 143 -5.50 -13.10 3.42
CA VAL A 143 -5.30 -14.35 4.15
C VAL A 143 -3.82 -14.72 4.22
N THR A 144 -3.07 -14.58 3.12
CA THR A 144 -1.63 -14.86 3.12
C THR A 144 -0.83 -13.80 3.91
N MET A 145 -1.24 -12.54 3.84
CA MET A 145 -0.63 -11.43 4.56
C MET A 145 -0.74 -11.64 6.08
N THR A 146 -1.94 -11.98 6.55
CA THR A 146 -2.20 -12.23 7.97
C THR A 146 -1.37 -13.40 8.48
N LEU A 147 -1.26 -14.50 7.75
CA LEU A 147 -0.42 -15.65 8.13
C LEU A 147 1.08 -15.28 8.19
N ILE A 148 1.57 -14.48 7.25
CA ILE A 148 2.97 -14.00 7.27
C ILE A 148 3.19 -13.07 8.46
N ILE A 149 2.28 -12.12 8.73
CA ILE A 149 2.35 -11.23 9.89
C ILE A 149 2.34 -12.04 11.19
N MET A 150 1.48 -13.06 11.29
CA MET A 150 1.42 -13.95 12.45
C MET A 150 2.75 -14.65 12.73
N PHE A 151 3.50 -15.07 11.70
CA PHE A 151 4.83 -15.64 11.89
C PHE A 151 5.79 -14.65 12.59
N TYR A 152 5.85 -13.40 12.13
CA TYR A 152 6.72 -12.39 12.76
C TYR A 152 6.24 -11.98 14.15
N LEU A 153 4.93 -11.95 14.37
CA LEU A 153 4.34 -11.71 15.68
C LEU A 153 4.65 -12.82 16.68
N PHE A 154 4.69 -14.07 16.21
CA PHE A 154 5.17 -15.16 17.03
C PHE A 154 6.59 -14.87 17.48
N LEU A 155 7.54 -14.65 16.56
CA LEU A 155 8.96 -14.37 16.89
C LEU A 155 9.17 -13.32 17.99
N THR A 156 8.30 -12.31 18.07
CA THR A 156 8.44 -11.21 19.04
C THR A 156 7.61 -11.36 20.30
N MET A 157 6.66 -12.31 20.35
CA MET A 157 5.66 -12.50 21.42
C MET A 157 4.90 -11.23 21.84
N LYS A 158 4.92 -10.19 20.99
CA LYS A 158 4.33 -8.87 21.23
C LYS A 158 3.73 -8.33 19.95
N MET A 159 2.59 -7.66 20.07
CA MET A 159 1.79 -7.12 18.96
C MET A 159 2.16 -5.68 18.56
N ASP A 160 3.10 -5.06 19.27
CA ASP A 160 3.50 -3.68 19.04
C ASP A 160 4.65 -3.57 18.02
N LEU A 161 4.45 -2.74 17.00
CA LEU A 161 5.42 -2.45 15.93
C LEU A 161 6.76 -1.92 16.44
N VAL A 162 6.75 -1.14 17.53
CA VAL A 162 8.00 -0.60 18.09
C VAL A 162 8.87 -1.71 18.65
N THR A 163 8.24 -2.68 19.33
CA THR A 163 8.93 -3.84 19.88
C THR A 163 9.47 -4.74 18.77
N ILE A 164 8.69 -4.97 17.72
CA ILE A 164 9.12 -5.72 16.53
C ILE A 164 10.37 -5.08 15.91
N ARG A 165 10.34 -3.76 15.73
CA ARG A 165 11.49 -3.00 15.22
C ARG A 165 12.73 -3.19 16.11
N SER A 166 12.59 -3.08 17.43
CA SER A 166 13.72 -3.20 18.35
C SER A 166 14.37 -4.59 18.32
N ILE A 167 13.57 -5.66 18.25
CA ILE A 167 14.07 -7.04 18.16
C ILE A 167 14.81 -7.22 16.83
N ASN A 168 14.20 -6.78 15.72
CA ASN A 168 14.77 -6.94 14.39
C ASN A 168 16.04 -6.11 14.17
N SER A 169 16.23 -5.02 14.92
CA SER A 169 17.48 -4.25 14.87
C SER A 169 18.67 -5.03 15.41
N SER A 170 18.45 -5.97 16.33
CA SER A 170 19.51 -6.80 16.90
C SER A 170 19.86 -8.01 16.02
N MET A 171 18.84 -8.68 15.47
CA MET A 171 18.98 -9.76 14.49
C MET A 171 17.90 -9.60 13.42
N PRO A 172 18.27 -9.24 12.17
CA PRO A 172 17.29 -9.01 11.12
C PRO A 172 16.62 -10.33 10.74
N THR A 173 15.29 -10.37 10.86
CA THR A 173 14.45 -11.55 10.60
C THR A 173 14.48 -12.05 9.16
N ILE A 174 14.96 -11.23 8.21
CA ILE A 174 15.25 -11.68 6.84
C ILE A 174 16.16 -12.91 6.86
N THR A 175 17.16 -12.91 7.74
CA THR A 175 18.14 -14.00 7.81
C THR A 175 17.50 -15.30 8.31
N LEU A 176 16.47 -15.20 9.15
CA LEU A 176 15.78 -16.37 9.70
C LEU A 176 14.83 -17.01 8.67
N SER A 177 14.19 -16.22 7.81
CA SER A 177 13.10 -16.69 6.97
C SER A 177 13.07 -16.05 5.58
N LEU A 178 14.10 -16.33 4.78
CA LEU A 178 14.20 -15.84 3.40
C LEU A 178 12.99 -16.21 2.51
N PRO A 179 12.39 -17.42 2.58
CA PRO A 179 11.19 -17.74 1.80
C PRO A 179 9.98 -16.87 2.16
N LEU A 180 9.79 -16.56 3.45
CA LEU A 180 8.73 -15.67 3.91
C LEU A 180 8.98 -14.23 3.49
N ALA A 181 10.23 -13.77 3.50
CA ALA A 181 10.57 -12.43 3.01
C ALA A 181 10.24 -12.25 1.52
N ILE A 182 10.46 -13.28 0.68
CA ILE A 182 10.10 -13.26 -0.74
C ILE A 182 8.57 -13.25 -0.93
N MET A 183 7.85 -14.12 -0.21
CA MET A 183 6.39 -14.13 -0.26
C MET A 183 5.80 -12.80 0.22
N TRP A 184 6.37 -12.23 1.29
CA TRP A 184 5.99 -10.92 1.81
C TRP A 184 6.17 -9.84 0.75
N ALA A 185 7.31 -9.83 0.03
CA ALA A 185 7.55 -8.89 -1.07
C ALA A 185 6.50 -9.00 -2.20
N ALA A 186 5.99 -10.20 -2.48
CA ALA A 186 4.90 -10.37 -3.45
C ALA A 186 3.54 -9.88 -2.90
N VAL A 187 3.24 -10.18 -1.64
CA VAL A 187 1.98 -9.77 -0.98
C VAL A 187 1.88 -8.25 -0.85
N ILE A 188 2.97 -7.55 -0.52
CA ILE A 188 2.96 -6.08 -0.44
C ILE A 188 2.72 -5.41 -1.80
N LEU A 189 3.21 -6.01 -2.89
CA LEU A 189 2.92 -5.54 -4.25
C LEU A 189 1.45 -5.74 -4.60
N ALA A 190 0.87 -6.87 -4.15
CA ALA A 190 -0.54 -7.17 -4.38
C ALA A 190 -1.47 -6.24 -3.57
N GLU A 191 -1.13 -5.92 -2.32
CA GLU A 191 -1.89 -5.00 -1.45
C GLU A 191 -1.95 -3.58 -2.00
N THR A 192 -0.88 -3.11 -2.63
CA THR A 192 -0.83 -1.75 -3.18
C THR A 192 -1.40 -1.64 -4.60
N ASN A 193 -1.95 -2.73 -5.16
CA ASN A 193 -2.43 -2.81 -6.54
C ASN A 193 -1.41 -2.33 -7.57
N ARG A 194 -0.09 -2.48 -7.32
CA ARG A 194 0.95 -2.02 -8.24
C ARG A 194 1.41 -3.14 -9.15
N ALA A 195 1.89 -2.75 -10.33
CA ALA A 195 2.48 -3.68 -11.27
C ALA A 195 3.56 -4.53 -10.56
N PRO A 196 3.49 -5.86 -10.69
CA PRO A 196 2.78 -6.60 -11.74
C PRO A 196 1.32 -7.00 -11.41
N PHE A 197 0.79 -6.65 -10.23
CA PHE A 197 -0.56 -7.00 -9.74
C PHE A 197 -1.56 -5.84 -9.84
N ASP A 198 -1.47 -5.09 -10.94
CA ASP A 198 -2.31 -3.93 -11.26
C ASP A 198 -3.57 -4.38 -12.02
N PHE A 199 -4.48 -5.08 -11.33
CA PHE A 199 -5.75 -5.55 -11.89
C PHE A 199 -6.89 -4.56 -11.72
N ALA A 200 -6.78 -3.70 -10.70
CA ALA A 200 -7.80 -2.73 -10.33
C ALA A 200 -7.88 -1.58 -11.34
N GLU A 201 -6.73 -1.08 -11.83
CA GLU A 201 -6.66 0.05 -12.78
C GLU A 201 -6.38 -0.37 -14.22
N GLY A 202 -6.05 -1.65 -14.46
CA GLY A 202 -5.52 -2.20 -15.71
C GLY A 202 -5.93 -1.46 -16.99
N GLU A 203 -5.10 -0.49 -17.40
CA GLU A 203 -5.41 0.47 -18.49
C GLU A 203 -5.74 -0.23 -19.82
N SER A 204 -5.11 -1.39 -20.08
CA SER A 204 -5.30 -2.18 -21.29
C SER A 204 -6.63 -2.91 -21.34
N GLU A 205 -7.26 -3.17 -20.19
CA GLU A 205 -8.48 -3.98 -20.08
C GLU A 205 -9.71 -3.16 -19.65
N LEU A 206 -9.51 -2.17 -18.78
CA LEU A 206 -10.59 -1.46 -18.09
C LEU A 206 -10.53 0.06 -18.27
N VAL A 207 -9.73 0.57 -19.22
CA VAL A 207 -9.44 2.00 -19.46
C VAL A 207 -8.70 2.67 -18.30
N SER A 208 -9.27 2.63 -17.09
CA SER A 208 -8.61 2.93 -15.82
C SER A 208 -9.27 2.26 -14.59
N GLY A 209 -10.22 1.34 -14.77
CA GLY A 209 -10.79 0.55 -13.68
C GLY A 209 -11.79 1.28 -12.77
N PHE A 210 -11.66 1.14 -11.44
CA PHE A 210 -12.64 1.69 -10.49
C PHE A 210 -12.65 3.22 -10.43
N ASN A 211 -11.58 3.89 -10.88
CA ASN A 211 -11.43 5.34 -10.83
C ASN A 211 -11.87 6.08 -12.11
N VAL A 212 -12.41 5.37 -13.13
CA VAL A 212 -12.72 5.90 -14.47
C VAL A 212 -13.54 7.19 -14.47
N GLU A 213 -14.50 7.29 -13.57
CA GLU A 213 -15.43 8.43 -13.53
C GLU A 213 -14.98 9.55 -12.58
N TYR A 214 -13.95 9.31 -11.77
CA TYR A 214 -13.49 10.29 -10.80
C TYR A 214 -12.60 11.32 -11.47
N GLY A 215 -13.02 12.59 -11.41
CA GLY A 215 -12.26 13.74 -11.89
C GLY A 215 -11.76 14.65 -10.77
N GLY A 216 -10.76 15.49 -11.10
CA GLY A 216 -10.31 16.61 -10.26
C GLY A 216 -9.94 16.19 -8.84
N ALA A 217 -10.58 16.81 -7.84
CA ALA A 217 -10.32 16.56 -6.43
C ALA A 217 -10.67 15.14 -5.96
N GLY A 218 -11.72 14.51 -6.49
CA GLY A 218 -12.11 13.14 -6.12
C GLY A 218 -11.04 12.12 -6.50
N PHE A 219 -10.51 12.26 -7.72
CA PHE A 219 -9.34 11.51 -8.18
C PHE A 219 -8.12 11.77 -7.29
N ALA A 220 -7.84 13.03 -6.96
CA ALA A 220 -6.69 13.36 -6.10
C ALA A 220 -6.72 12.62 -4.76
N PHE A 221 -7.89 12.50 -4.11
CA PHE A 221 -8.00 11.76 -2.85
C PHE A 221 -7.70 10.26 -2.99
N LEU A 222 -8.16 9.61 -4.06
CA LEU A 222 -7.85 8.20 -4.33
C LEU A 222 -6.34 7.99 -4.52
N PHE A 223 -5.70 8.82 -5.37
CA PHE A 223 -4.26 8.73 -5.63
C PHE A 223 -3.43 9.01 -4.38
N MET A 224 -3.79 10.03 -3.60
CA MET A 224 -3.09 10.34 -2.36
C MET A 224 -3.18 9.18 -1.36
N ALA A 225 -4.34 8.50 -1.28
CA ALA A 225 -4.51 7.34 -0.42
C ALA A 225 -3.61 6.18 -0.85
N GLU A 226 -3.62 5.79 -2.13
CA GLU A 226 -2.78 4.70 -2.64
C GLU A 226 -1.29 4.92 -2.41
N TYR A 227 -0.77 6.11 -2.74
CA TYR A 227 0.65 6.40 -2.51
C TYR A 227 1.00 6.45 -1.02
N SER A 228 0.10 6.91 -0.17
CA SER A 228 0.32 6.84 1.28
C SER A 228 0.36 5.40 1.81
N ASN A 229 -0.43 4.49 1.21
CA ASN A 229 -0.39 3.06 1.53
C ASN A 229 0.91 2.41 1.07
N ILE A 230 1.44 2.78 -0.12
CA ILE A 230 2.76 2.31 -0.58
C ILE A 230 3.85 2.68 0.44
N LEU A 231 3.86 3.94 0.87
CA LEU A 231 4.84 4.41 1.86
C LEU A 231 4.67 3.71 3.22
N LEU A 232 3.44 3.51 3.68
CA LEU A 232 3.17 2.78 4.92
C LEU A 232 3.68 1.33 4.84
N ILE A 233 3.36 0.62 3.76
CA ILE A 233 3.76 -0.78 3.60
C ILE A 233 5.28 -0.88 3.48
N SER A 234 5.93 0.08 2.80
CA SER A 234 7.40 0.17 2.78
C SER A 234 8.00 0.39 4.18
N LEU A 235 7.30 1.11 5.07
CA LEU A 235 7.72 1.26 6.45
C LEU A 235 7.50 -0.02 7.25
N LEU A 236 6.36 -0.68 7.09
CA LEU A 236 6.01 -1.89 7.82
C LEU A 236 6.96 -3.03 7.43
N THR A 237 7.28 -3.18 6.14
CA THR A 237 8.31 -4.12 5.66
C THR A 237 9.67 -3.86 6.31
N ALA A 238 10.13 -2.60 6.36
CA ALA A 238 11.40 -2.25 6.97
C ALA A 238 11.42 -2.57 8.47
N CYS A 239 10.32 -2.32 9.19
CA CYS A 239 10.19 -2.67 10.60
C CYS A 239 10.21 -4.18 10.83
N MET A 240 9.47 -4.94 10.00
CA MET A 240 9.31 -6.39 10.15
C MET A 240 10.51 -7.21 9.70
N LEU A 241 11.31 -6.70 8.75
CA LEU A 241 12.41 -7.45 8.11
C LEU A 241 13.81 -7.05 8.60
N THR A 242 14.11 -5.76 8.64
CA THR A 242 15.46 -5.25 8.98
C THR A 242 15.51 -4.52 10.33
N GLY A 243 14.37 -4.05 10.84
CA GLY A 243 14.29 -3.23 12.05
C GLY A 243 14.77 -1.78 11.90
N THR A 244 15.22 -1.36 10.72
CA THR A 244 15.76 -0.02 10.47
C THR A 244 14.83 0.83 9.63
N LEU A 245 14.37 1.97 10.16
CA LEU A 245 13.41 2.86 9.47
C LEU A 245 13.95 3.41 8.15
N PHE A 246 15.25 3.64 8.03
CA PHE A 246 15.87 4.14 6.80
C PHE A 246 15.71 3.18 5.61
N MET A 247 15.54 1.88 5.87
CA MET A 247 15.29 0.88 4.84
C MET A 247 13.90 0.99 4.20
N SER A 248 13.00 1.84 4.74
CA SER A 248 11.74 2.15 4.06
C SER A 248 11.95 2.76 2.67
N THR A 249 12.96 3.62 2.50
CA THR A 249 13.24 4.29 1.21
C THR A 249 13.70 3.32 0.11
N PRO A 250 14.67 2.40 0.33
CA PRO A 250 15.00 1.40 -0.69
C PRO A 250 13.87 0.40 -0.93
N VAL A 251 13.05 0.08 0.08
CA VAL A 251 11.85 -0.75 -0.17
C VAL A 251 10.86 0.00 -1.07
N ALA A 252 10.63 1.30 -0.85
CA ALA A 252 9.81 2.12 -1.73
C ALA A 252 10.39 2.17 -3.16
N MET A 253 11.72 2.18 -3.32
CA MET A 253 12.39 2.06 -4.63
C MET A 253 12.19 0.68 -5.27
N LEU A 254 12.05 -0.39 -4.47
CA LEU A 254 11.77 -1.73 -4.98
C LEU A 254 10.41 -1.76 -5.71
N PHE A 255 9.38 -1.10 -5.20
CA PHE A 255 8.08 -0.98 -5.90
C PHE A 255 8.21 -0.34 -7.29
N LEU A 256 9.11 0.64 -7.43
CA LEU A 256 9.34 1.34 -8.69
C LEU A 256 10.16 0.47 -9.65
N TRP A 257 11.12 -0.26 -9.11
CA TRP A 257 11.96 -1.14 -9.89
C TRP A 257 11.18 -2.36 -10.42
N THR A 258 10.33 -2.97 -9.58
CA THR A 258 9.46 -4.08 -10.01
C THR A 258 8.48 -3.62 -11.09
N ARG A 259 7.87 -2.44 -10.93
CA ARG A 259 7.01 -1.83 -11.96
C ARG A 259 7.71 -1.64 -13.30
N ALA A 260 9.00 -1.30 -13.29
CA ALA A 260 9.77 -1.05 -14.51
C ALA A 260 10.23 -2.34 -15.22
N THR A 261 10.36 -3.45 -14.48
CA THR A 261 11.02 -4.67 -14.97
C THR A 261 10.05 -5.82 -15.24
N LEU A 262 9.00 -5.98 -14.43
CA LEU A 262 8.12 -7.13 -14.50
C LEU A 262 6.91 -6.87 -15.41
N PRO A 263 6.52 -7.86 -16.23
CA PRO A 263 5.27 -7.79 -16.99
C PRO A 263 4.06 -7.89 -16.06
N ARG A 264 2.92 -7.36 -16.50
CA ARG A 264 1.64 -7.54 -15.79
C ARG A 264 1.26 -9.02 -15.73
N TYR A 265 0.88 -9.50 -14.56
CA TYR A 265 0.32 -10.85 -14.40
C TYR A 265 -1.13 -10.88 -14.89
N ARG A 266 -1.66 -12.08 -15.16
CA ARG A 266 -3.10 -12.31 -15.37
C ARG A 266 -3.77 -12.62 -14.04
N TYR A 267 -5.04 -12.21 -13.90
CA TYR A 267 -5.82 -12.36 -12.67
C TYR A 267 -5.82 -13.81 -12.13
N ASP A 268 -6.04 -14.80 -12.99
CA ASP A 268 -6.07 -16.22 -12.58
C ASP A 268 -4.75 -16.70 -11.97
N LEU A 269 -3.62 -16.19 -12.47
CA LEU A 269 -2.29 -16.59 -12.02
C LEU A 269 -1.99 -16.05 -10.63
N LEU A 270 -2.43 -14.82 -10.32
CA LEU A 270 -2.35 -14.28 -8.96
C LEU A 270 -3.19 -15.12 -8.01
N MET A 271 -4.44 -15.45 -8.39
CA MET A 271 -5.32 -16.25 -7.55
C MET A 271 -4.73 -17.65 -7.30
N ALA A 272 -4.18 -18.30 -8.34
CA ALA A 272 -3.51 -19.59 -8.19
C ALA A 272 -2.27 -19.50 -7.28
N MET A 273 -1.48 -18.43 -7.41
CA MET A 273 -0.31 -18.21 -6.57
C MET A 273 -0.70 -18.03 -5.09
N ALA A 274 -1.66 -17.16 -4.78
CA ALA A 274 -2.09 -16.90 -3.41
C ALA A 274 -2.66 -18.18 -2.76
N TRP A 275 -3.60 -18.84 -3.42
CA TRP A 275 -4.33 -19.98 -2.85
C TRP A 275 -3.56 -21.30 -2.89
N LYS A 276 -2.88 -21.62 -3.99
CA LYS A 276 -2.23 -22.93 -4.15
C LYS A 276 -0.78 -22.95 -3.68
N SER A 277 -0.09 -21.81 -3.68
CA SER A 277 1.33 -21.76 -3.31
C SER A 277 1.59 -21.04 -1.99
N PHE A 278 1.13 -19.80 -1.82
CA PHE A 278 1.46 -19.01 -0.64
C PHE A 278 0.74 -19.50 0.61
N LEU A 279 -0.54 -19.86 0.51
CA LEU A 279 -1.30 -20.33 1.67
C LEU A 279 -0.71 -21.63 2.25
N PRO A 280 -0.42 -22.71 1.47
CA PRO A 280 0.18 -23.92 2.04
C PRO A 280 1.59 -23.69 2.61
N VAL A 281 2.43 -22.88 1.93
CA VAL A 281 3.80 -22.61 2.38
C VAL A 281 3.81 -21.78 3.66
N SER A 282 3.01 -20.72 3.73
CA SER A 282 2.91 -19.88 4.93
C SER A 282 2.42 -20.67 6.15
N LEU A 283 1.41 -21.54 5.98
CA LEU A 283 0.95 -22.45 7.04
C LEU A 283 2.03 -23.45 7.47
N ALA A 284 2.72 -24.08 6.51
CA ALA A 284 3.78 -25.04 6.83
C ALA A 284 4.91 -24.41 7.65
N ILE A 285 5.33 -23.19 7.30
CA ILE A 285 6.38 -22.48 8.04
C ILE A 285 5.90 -22.06 9.43
N LEU A 286 4.66 -21.58 9.54
CA LEU A 286 4.08 -21.21 10.84
C LEU A 286 3.97 -22.43 11.77
N LEU A 287 3.51 -23.58 11.26
CA LEU A 287 3.49 -24.83 12.01
C LEU A 287 4.89 -25.25 12.47
N MET A 288 5.89 -25.15 11.60
CA MET A 288 7.29 -25.45 11.93
C MET A 288 7.88 -24.50 12.97
N ALA A 289 7.42 -23.25 13.04
CA ALA A 289 7.88 -22.26 14.00
C ALA A 289 7.35 -22.50 15.42
N THR A 290 6.16 -23.08 15.58
CA THR A 290 5.55 -23.30 16.89
C THR A 290 6.38 -24.18 17.86
N PRO A 291 6.98 -25.32 17.47
CA PRO A 291 7.82 -26.10 18.38
C PRO A 291 9.12 -25.39 18.74
N LEU A 292 9.70 -24.61 17.82
CA LEU A 292 10.94 -23.86 18.08
C LEU A 292 10.75 -22.88 19.24
N MET A 293 9.55 -22.29 19.32
CA MET A 293 9.16 -21.37 20.38
C MET A 293 8.90 -22.02 21.72
N LEU A 294 8.34 -23.23 21.76
CA LEU A 294 8.14 -23.95 23.02
C LEU A 294 9.47 -24.28 23.72
N ILE A 295 10.58 -24.23 22.97
CA ILE A 295 11.93 -24.54 23.45
C ILE A 295 12.66 -23.27 23.93
N MET A 296 12.27 -22.07 23.47
CA MET A 296 12.87 -20.78 23.85
C MET A 296 12.14 -20.13 25.02
#